data_AF-A0A2T2QZI0-F1
#
_entry.id   AF-A0A2T2QZI0-F1
#
_cell.length_a   1.000
_cell.length_b   1.000
_cell.length_c   1.000
_cell.angle_alpha   90.00
_cell.angle_beta   90.00
_cell.angle_gamma   90.00
#
_symmetry.space_group_name_H-M   'P 1'
#
loop_
_entity.id
_entity.type
_entity.pdbx_description
1 polymer ?
#
loop_
_entity_poly.entity_id
_entity_poly.type
_entity_poly.pdbx_seq_one_letter_code
_entity_poly.pdbx_strand_id
1 'polypeptide(L)' 'MDLKQEDETVLLIDHDMDFIRKLSDQVIVLDAGEVLVEGGPQEVLTDDRVLEAYLGA' A
#
# COMPACT_ATOMS: atom_id res chain seq x y z
N MET A 1 6.51 -16.88 -7.64
CA MET A 1 5.07 -17.19 -7.79
C MET A 1 4.48 -16.00 -8.50
N ASP A 2 3.97 -16.16 -9.72
CA ASP A 2 3.24 -15.09 -10.39
C ASP A 2 1.87 -14.98 -9.72
N LEU A 3 1.68 -13.92 -8.92
CA LEU A 3 0.39 -13.67 -8.25
C LEU A 3 -0.62 -13.00 -9.18
N LYS A 4 -0.19 -12.37 -10.27
CA LYS A 4 -1.08 -11.76 -11.26
C LYS A 4 -1.18 -12.67 -12.49
N GLN A 5 -2.21 -13.50 -12.55
CA GLN A 5 -2.66 -14.07 -13.82
C GLN A 5 -3.56 -13.05 -14.53
N GLU A 6 -3.57 -13.05 -15.86
CA GLU A 6 -4.52 -12.23 -16.61
C GLU A 6 -5.95 -12.63 -16.21
N ASP A 7 -6.80 -11.66 -15.84
CA ASP A 7 -8.17 -11.76 -15.30
C ASP A 7 -8.39 -11.98 -13.78
N GLU A 8 -7.36 -11.92 -12.93
CA GLU A 8 -7.55 -11.97 -11.46
C GLU A 8 -7.31 -10.62 -10.77
N THR A 9 -8.22 -10.22 -9.87
CA THR A 9 -7.99 -9.10 -8.95
C THR A 9 -7.44 -9.63 -7.63
N VAL A 10 -6.30 -9.08 -7.21
CA VAL A 10 -5.62 -9.49 -5.97
C VAL A 10 -5.72 -8.38 -4.94
N LEU A 11 -6.22 -8.72 -3.74
CA LEU A 11 -6.08 -7.89 -2.55
C LEU A 11 -4.93 -8.44 -1.70
N LEU A 12 -3.95 -7.58 -1.43
CA LEU A 12 -2.80 -7.88 -0.61
C LEU A 12 -2.80 -6.99 0.63
N ILE A 13 -2.41 -7.56 1.76
CA ILE A 13 -2.16 -6.82 3.00
C ILE A 13 -0.73 -7.15 3.44
N ASP A 14 0.13 -6.14 3.44
CA ASP A 14 1.52 -6.25 3.89
C ASP A 14 2.00 -4.91 4.46
N HIS A 15 3.13 -4.94 5.15
CA HIS A 15 3.90 -3.79 5.63
C HIS A 15 5.20 -3.60 4.81
N ASP A 16 5.61 -4.58 3.99
CA ASP A 16 6.78 -4.45 3.12
C ASP A 16 6.52 -3.45 1.97
N MET A 17 7.11 -2.26 2.10
CA MET A 17 6.96 -1.17 1.15
C MET A 17 7.58 -1.45 -0.21
N ASP A 18 8.65 -2.26 -0.29
CA ASP A 18 9.26 -2.63 -1.57
C ASP A 18 8.36 -3.58 -2.35
N PHE A 19 7.63 -4.44 -1.65
CA PHE A 19 6.66 -5.35 -2.25
C PHE A 19 5.42 -4.59 -2.74
N ILE A 20 4.86 -3.71 -1.90
CA ILE A 20 3.74 -2.82 -2.26
C ILE A 20 4.07 -2.03 -3.53
N ARG A 21 5.28 -1.46 -3.59
CA ARG A 21 5.73 -0.62 -4.71
C ARG A 21 5.89 -1.38 -6.03
N LYS A 22 6.14 -2.69 -5.98
CA LYS A 22 6.35 -3.52 -7.18
C LYS A 22 5.08 -4.20 -7.68
N LEU A 23 4.16 -4.56 -6.78
CA LEU A 23 3.02 -5.41 -7.13
C LEU A 23 1.68 -4.65 -7.22
N SER A 24 1.55 -3.52 -6.53
CA SER A 24 0.25 -2.85 -6.36
C SER A 24 0.00 -1.81 -7.45
N ASP A 25 -1.21 -1.81 -8.01
CA ASP A 25 -1.67 -0.74 -8.91
C ASP A 25 -2.31 0.41 -8.11
N GLN A 26 -2.89 0.08 -6.95
CA GLN A 26 -3.53 0.98 -5.98
C GLN A 26 -3.12 0.55 -4.57
N VAL A 27 -3.02 1.52 -3.66
CA VAL A 27 -2.67 1.31 -2.26
C VAL A 27 -3.65 2.08 -1.39
N ILE A 28 -4.14 1.44 -0.34
CA ILE A 28 -4.93 2.05 0.72
C ILE A 28 -4.13 1.88 2.01
N VAL A 29 -3.87 2.99 2.71
CA VAL A 29 -3.25 2.98 4.04
C VAL A 29 -4.34 3.18 5.08
N LEU A 30 -4.40 2.26 6.03
CA LEU A 30 -5.27 2.34 7.20
C LEU A 30 -4.45 2.73 8.41
N ASP A 31 -4.92 3.74 9.15
CA ASP A 31 -4.37 4.12 10.46
C ASP A 31 -5.51 4.18 11.48
N ALA A 32 -5.30 3.57 12.64
CA ALA A 32 -6.29 3.48 13.73
C ALA A 32 -7.71 3.04 13.31
N GLY A 33 -7.85 2.25 12.24
CA GLY A 33 -9.15 1.78 11.73
C GLY A 33 -9.82 2.72 10.72
N GLU A 34 -9.19 3.82 10.36
CA GLU A 34 -9.66 4.80 9.38
C GLU A 34 -8.74 4.83 8.15
N VAL A 35 -9.28 5.23 6.99
CA VAL A 35 -8.48 5.41 5.77
C VAL A 35 -7.67 6.70 5.91
N LEU A 36 -6.35 6.57 5.90
CA LEU A 36 -5.43 7.69 5.97
C LEU A 36 -5.19 8.32 4.59
N VAL A 37 -4.86 7.48 3.61
CA VAL A 37 -4.66 7.86 2.21
C VAL A 37 -4.93 6.68 1.29
N GLU A 38 -5.39 6.97 0.07
CA GLU A 38 -5.60 6.02 -1.01
C GLU A 38 -5.05 6.62 -2.31
N GLY A 39 -4.40 5.79 -3.13
CA GLY A 39 -3.91 6.22 -4.44
C GLY A 39 -2.85 5.29 -5.03
N GLY A 40 -2.13 5.79 -6.02
CA GLY A 40 -1.03 5.03 -6.63
C GLY A 40 0.12 4.81 -5.65
N PRO A 41 0.89 3.71 -5.76
CA PRO A 41 1.96 3.38 -4.82
C PRO A 41 3.02 4.47 -4.70
N GLN A 42 3.36 5.18 -5.77
CA GLN A 42 4.35 6.27 -5.67
C GLN A 42 3.85 7.45 -4.87
N GLU A 43 2.59 7.84 -5.04
CA GLU A 43 1.97 8.97 -4.34
C GLU A 43 1.82 8.66 -2.84
N VAL A 44 1.24 7.50 -2.55
CA VAL A 44 0.97 7.03 -1.18
C VAL A 44 2.25 6.83 -0.38
N LEU A 45 3.28 6.20 -0.97
CA LEU A 45 4.54 5.91 -0.26
C LEU A 45 5.41 7.15 -0.03
N THR A 46 5.11 8.28 -0.69
CA THR A 46 5.77 9.57 -0.45
C THR A 46 4.96 10.51 0.45
N ASP A 47 3.78 10.09 0.91
CA ASP A 47 2.96 10.89 1.81
C ASP A 47 3.58 10.89 3.21
N ASP A 48 3.88 12.08 3.73
CA ASP A 48 4.50 12.25 5.05
C ASP A 48 3.67 11.59 6.17
N ARG A 49 2.33 11.59 6.05
CA ARG A 49 1.43 10.96 7.03
C ARG A 49 1.59 9.44 7.05
N VAL A 50 1.89 8.82 5.91
CA VAL A 50 2.13 7.37 5.80
C VAL A 50 3.47 7.01 6.45
N LEU A 51 4.49 7.85 6.25
CA LEU A 51 5.78 7.68 6.91
C LEU A 51 5.67 7.80 8.43
N GLU A 52 4.91 8.80 8.91
CA GLU A 52 4.62 8.98 10.34
C GLU A 52 3.87 7.78 10.92
N ALA A 53 2.81 7.31 10.26
CA ALA A 53 2.03 6.15 10.70
C ALA A 53 2.88 4.86 10.72
N TYR A 54 3.83 4.70 9.79
CA TYR A 54 4.69 3.52 9.71
C TYR A 54 5.81 3.51 10.75
N LEU A 55 6.40 4.68 11.06
CA LEU A 55 7.47 4.79 12.04
C LEU A 55 6.97 4.72 13.48
N GLY A 56 5.71 5.07 13.72
CA GLY A 56 5.13 5.11 15.05
C GLY A 56 5.72 6.20 15.94
N ALA A 57 4.92 6.67 16.90
CA ALA A 57 5.35 7.60 17.95
C ALA A 57 6.12 6.89 19.08
#